data_AF-A0A7K3PHB5-F1
#
_entry.id   AF-A0A7K3PHB5-F1
#
_cell.length_a   1.000
_cell.length_b   1.000
_cell.length_c   1.000
_cell.angle_alpha   90.00
_cell.angle_beta   90.00
_cell.angle_gamma   90.00
#
_symmetry.space_group_name_H-M   'P 1'
#
loop_
_entity.id
_entity.type
_entity.pdbx_description
1 polymer ?
#
loop_
_entity_poly.entity_id
_entity_poly.type
_entity_poly.pdbx_seq_one_letter_code
_entity_poly.pdbx_strand_id
1 'polypeptide(L)'
;MAVDAAQAAQIRSALVRLRRTTGLPVAFGGLVEAGQRQVRISELSGTATTALSALAVTAGNGLGGRAVALSRPCAVTDYSVSRQISHEYDLPVA
;
A
#
# COMPACT_ATOMS: atom_id res chain seq x y z
N MET A 1 -4.26 19.43 -10.64
CA MET A 1 -4.68 18.39 -11.61
C MET A 1 -3.51 17.77 -12.38
N ALA A 2 -2.71 18.51 -13.15
CA ALA A 2 -1.61 17.91 -13.93
C ALA A 2 -0.48 17.27 -13.07
N VAL A 3 -0.16 17.88 -11.92
CA VAL A 3 0.88 17.38 -10.99
C VAL A 3 0.46 16.05 -10.35
N ASP A 4 -0.82 15.93 -10.00
CA ASP A 4 -1.41 14.71 -9.42
C ASP A 4 -1.39 13.55 -10.43
N ALA A 5 -1.77 13.80 -11.68
CA ALA A 5 -1.68 12.82 -12.76
C ALA A 5 -0.24 12.34 -13.04
N ALA A 6 0.74 13.25 -12.95
CA ALA A 6 2.16 12.90 -13.11
C ALA A 6 2.66 12.04 -11.93
N GLN A 7 2.28 12.36 -10.69
CA GLN A 7 2.61 11.56 -9.50
C GLN A 7 1.98 10.17 -9.58
N ALA A 8 0.71 10.09 -9.94
CA ALA A 8 -0.02 8.83 -10.20
C ALA A 8 0.72 7.96 -11.23
N ALA A 9 1.11 8.54 -12.37
CA ALA A 9 1.87 7.81 -13.39
C ALA A 9 3.23 7.31 -12.88
N GLN A 10 3.95 8.11 -12.09
CA GLN A 10 5.22 7.70 -11.48
C GLN A 10 5.04 6.53 -10.52
N ILE A 11 4.05 6.59 -9.62
CA ILE A 11 3.75 5.51 -8.66
C ILE A 11 3.34 4.25 -9.41
N ARG A 12 2.45 4.35 -10.40
CA ARG A 12 2.05 3.22 -11.24
C ARG A 12 3.25 2.54 -11.89
N SER A 13 4.17 3.34 -12.46
CA SER A 13 5.39 2.80 -13.06
C SER A 13 6.24 2.04 -12.03
N ALA A 14 6.33 2.55 -10.80
CA ALA A 14 7.09 1.92 -9.73
C ALA A 14 6.47 0.60 -9.28
N LEU A 15 5.15 0.54 -9.16
CA LEU A 15 4.42 -0.70 -8.83
C LEU A 15 4.55 -1.77 -9.92
N VAL A 16 4.47 -1.37 -11.19
CA VAL A 16 4.71 -2.29 -12.32
C VAL A 16 6.14 -2.84 -12.30
N ARG A 17 7.14 -1.99 -12.05
CA ARG A 17 8.53 -2.46 -11.89
C ARG A 17 8.66 -3.40 -10.71
N LEU A 18 8.11 -3.05 -9.55
CA LEU A 18 8.17 -3.87 -8.33
C LEU A 18 7.63 -5.28 -8.57
N ARG A 19 6.45 -5.42 -9.19
CA ARG A 19 5.89 -6.74 -9.54
C ARG A 19 6.78 -7.53 -10.47
N ARG A 20 7.31 -6.88 -11.52
CA ARG A 20 8.19 -7.53 -12.50
C ARG A 20 9.50 -8.01 -11.87
N THR A 21 10.09 -7.23 -10.96
CA THR A 21 11.38 -7.58 -10.35
C THR A 21 11.25 -8.61 -9.23
N THR A 22 10.12 -8.64 -8.52
CA THR A 22 9.91 -9.53 -7.36
C THR A 22 9.12 -10.79 -7.71
N GLY A 23 8.41 -10.82 -8.84
CA GLY A 23 7.45 -11.86 -9.18
C GLY A 23 6.15 -11.78 -8.37
N LEU A 24 5.94 -10.73 -7.57
CA LEU A 24 4.72 -10.59 -6.77
C LEU A 24 3.49 -10.42 -7.68
N PRO A 25 2.38 -11.13 -7.39
CA PRO A 25 1.19 -11.09 -8.21
C PRO A 25 0.49 -9.73 -8.15
N VAL A 26 0.61 -9.03 -7.02
CA VAL A 26 -0.10 -7.77 -6.72
C VAL A 26 0.89 -6.77 -6.12
N ALA A 27 0.73 -5.49 -6.48
CA ALA A 27 1.36 -4.38 -5.78
C ALA A 27 0.43 -3.17 -5.82
N PHE A 28 0.37 -2.43 -4.73
CA PHE A 28 -0.42 -1.21 -4.60
C PHE A 28 0.30 -0.20 -3.71
N GLY A 29 -0.09 1.07 -3.79
CA GLY A 29 0.46 2.09 -2.93
C GLY A 29 0.01 3.50 -3.32
N GLY A 30 0.60 4.47 -2.64
CA GLY A 30 0.38 5.88 -2.90
C GLY A 30 1.38 6.72 -2.13
N LEU A 31 1.18 8.03 -2.12
CA LEU A 31 2.04 8.95 -1.39
C LEU A 31 1.66 8.97 0.10
N VAL A 32 2.69 9.18 0.94
CA VAL A 32 2.48 9.59 2.32
C VAL A 32 1.98 11.03 2.31
N GLU A 33 0.85 11.29 2.95
CA GLU A 33 0.24 12.62 2.98
C GLU A 33 1.09 13.59 3.81
N ALA A 34 1.36 14.79 3.28
CA ALA A 34 2.17 15.78 3.98
C ALA A 34 1.50 16.23 5.28
N GLY A 35 2.23 16.19 6.40
CA GLY A 35 1.71 16.56 7.72
C GLY A 35 0.83 15.50 8.39
N GLN A 36 0.55 14.37 7.72
CA GLN A 36 -0.13 13.21 8.28
C GLN A 36 0.79 12.00 8.23
N ARG A 37 0.70 11.10 9.20
CA ARG A 37 1.41 9.81 9.13
C ARG A 37 0.50 8.78 8.48
N GLN A 38 0.05 9.04 7.25
CA GLN A 38 -0.91 8.20 6.53
C GLN A 38 -0.54 8.10 5.06
N VAL A 39 -0.80 6.94 4.47
CA VAL A 39 -0.73 6.73 3.01
C VAL A 39 -2.14 6.54 2.49
N ARG A 40 -2.49 7.25 1.42
CA ARG A 40 -3.70 6.96 0.66
C ARG A 40 -3.35 6.13 -0.57
N ILE A 41 -3.94 4.94 -0.68
CA ILE A 41 -3.71 4.08 -1.84
C ILE A 41 -4.33 4.73 -3.07
N SER A 42 -3.50 5.14 -4.03
CA SER A 42 -3.93 5.80 -5.26
C SER A 42 -3.71 4.93 -6.50
N GLU A 43 -2.77 4.00 -6.44
CA GLU A 43 -2.39 3.17 -7.57
C GLU A 43 -2.38 1.69 -7.21
N LEU A 44 -2.90 0.88 -8.13
CA LEU A 44 -3.03 -0.56 -8.02
C LEU A 44 -2.39 -1.22 -9.25
N SER A 45 -1.78 -2.39 -9.07
CA SER A 45 -1.24 -3.20 -10.15
C SER A 45 -1.45 -4.68 -9.85
N GLY A 46 -2.14 -5.37 -10.75
CA GLY A 46 -2.41 -6.81 -10.63
C GLY A 46 -3.55 -7.18 -9.69
N THR A 47 -4.25 -6.22 -9.07
CA THR A 47 -5.44 -6.50 -8.27
C THR A 47 -6.61 -6.93 -9.16
N ALA A 48 -7.44 -7.86 -8.67
CA ALA A 48 -8.67 -8.27 -9.36
C ALA A 48 -9.80 -7.22 -9.23
N THR A 49 -9.75 -6.42 -8.16
CA THR A 49 -10.73 -5.37 -7.86
C THR A 49 -10.05 -4.05 -7.56
N THR A 50 -10.84 -2.99 -7.42
CA THR A 50 -10.40 -1.67 -6.96
C THR A 50 -10.70 -1.44 -5.47
N ALA A 51 -10.96 -2.50 -4.69
CA ALA A 51 -11.43 -2.37 -3.29
C ALA A 51 -10.44 -1.62 -2.38
N LEU A 52 -9.15 -1.69 -2.68
CA LEU A 52 -8.10 -0.97 -1.96
C LEU A 52 -7.91 0.48 -2.42
N SER A 53 -8.54 0.90 -3.52
CA SER A 53 -8.42 2.28 -4.02
C SER A 53 -8.99 3.27 -3.01
N ALA A 54 -8.29 4.37 -2.81
CA ALA A 54 -8.58 5.42 -1.82
C ALA A 54 -8.58 4.97 -0.35
N LEU A 55 -8.23 3.71 -0.05
CA LEU A 55 -8.07 3.26 1.33
C LEU A 55 -6.95 4.05 2.00
N ALA A 56 -7.27 4.55 3.19
CA ALA A 56 -6.37 5.35 4.00
C ALA A 56 -5.66 4.45 5.03
N VAL A 57 -4.35 4.29 4.87
CA VAL A 57 -3.50 3.44 5.71
C VAL A 57 -2.79 4.30 6.75
N THR A 58 -3.30 4.26 7.98
CA THR A 58 -2.80 5.05 9.10
C THR A 58 -1.56 4.43 9.71
N ALA A 59 -0.54 5.23 10.03
CA ALA A 59 0.68 4.76 10.64
C ALA A 59 0.41 3.99 11.94
N GLY A 60 1.03 2.83 12.06
CA GLY A 60 0.87 1.90 13.18
C GLY A 60 -0.15 0.79 12.93
N ASN A 61 -1.10 0.98 12.02
CA ASN A 61 -2.19 0.02 11.80
C ASN A 61 -1.88 -0.93 10.63
N GLY A 62 -2.04 -2.22 10.85
CA GLY A 62 -1.72 -3.26 9.88
C GLY A 62 -0.28 -3.25 9.40
N LEU A 63 -0.01 -4.02 8.34
CA LEU A 63 1.34 -4.11 7.77
C LEU A 63 1.78 -2.80 7.10
N GLY A 64 0.89 -2.21 6.29
CA GLY A 64 1.19 -0.97 5.57
C GLY A 64 1.43 0.20 6.53
N GLY A 65 0.60 0.34 7.56
CA GLY A 65 0.76 1.38 8.56
C GLY A 65 2.01 1.17 9.41
N ARG A 66 2.38 -0.08 9.72
CA ARG A 66 3.66 -0.38 10.38
C ARG A 66 4.86 0.05 9.54
N ALA A 67 4.84 -0.19 8.23
CA ALA A 67 5.90 0.25 7.32
C ALA A 67 6.03 1.78 7.30
N VAL A 68 4.90 2.51 7.25
CA VAL A 68 4.88 3.97 7.35
C VAL A 68 5.42 4.43 8.70
N ALA A 69 5.01 3.77 9.79
CA ALA A 69 5.41 4.15 11.13
C ALA A 69 6.91 4.01 11.36
N LEU A 70 7.51 2.95 10.80
CA LEU A 70 8.93 2.67 10.95
C LEU A 70 9.79 3.30 9.86
N SER A 71 9.19 3.80 8.77
CA SER A 71 9.90 4.24 7.56
C SER A 71 10.86 3.17 7.03
N ARG A 72 10.42 1.90 7.10
CA ARG A 72 11.22 0.72 6.71
C ARG A 72 10.34 -0.33 6.03
N PRO A 73 10.89 -1.11 5.08
CA PRO A 73 10.21 -2.27 4.54
C PRO A 73 9.81 -3.25 5.65
N CYS A 74 8.59 -3.78 5.58
CA CYS A 74 8.04 -4.75 6.51
C CYS A 74 7.37 -5.88 5.72
N ALA A 75 7.48 -7.11 6.22
CA ALA A 75 6.80 -8.27 5.66
C ALA A 75 6.29 -9.16 6.79
N VAL A 76 5.17 -9.84 6.55
CA VAL A 76 4.66 -10.94 7.39
C VAL A 76 4.30 -12.09 6.46
N THR A 77 4.53 -13.32 6.90
CA THR A 77 4.25 -14.52 6.09
C THR A 77 2.75 -14.75 5.98
N ASP A 78 2.08 -14.88 7.13
CA ASP A 78 0.66 -15.22 7.19
C ASP A 78 -0.15 -14.03 7.72
N TYR A 79 -0.47 -13.09 6.82
CA TYR A 79 -1.11 -11.81 7.17
C TYR A 79 -2.32 -11.98 8.09
N SER A 80 -3.26 -12.86 7.73
CA SER A 80 -4.56 -13.04 8.42
C SER A 80 -4.46 -13.56 9.86
N VAL A 81 -3.35 -14.17 10.25
CA VAL A 81 -3.15 -14.74 11.58
C VAL A 81 -1.94 -14.14 12.31
N SER A 82 -1.27 -13.17 11.69
CA SER A 82 -0.03 -12.60 12.21
C SER A 82 -0.30 -11.71 13.42
N ARG A 83 0.16 -12.15 14.59
CA ARG A 83 0.13 -11.34 15.83
C ARG A 83 1.12 -10.17 15.83
N GLN A 84 1.92 -10.01 14.77
CA GLN A 84 2.92 -8.95 14.65
C GLN A 84 2.37 -7.65 14.05
N ILE A 85 1.13 -7.68 13.57
CA ILE A 85 0.41 -6.55 13.01
C ILE A 85 -1.00 -6.52 13.59
N SER A 86 -1.66 -5.38 13.47
CA SER A 86 -3.09 -5.27 13.73
C SER A 86 -3.89 -5.56 12.45
N HIS A 87 -5.21 -5.67 12.59
CA HIS A 87 -6.11 -6.29 11.60
C HIS A 87 -7.24 -5.36 11.12
N GLU A 88 -7.05 -4.04 11.22
CA GLU A 88 -8.05 -3.05 10.78
C GLU A 88 -8.34 -3.11 9.28
N TYR A 89 -7.43 -3.71 8.50
CA TYR A 89 -7.52 -3.79 7.04
C TYR A 89 -7.82 -5.20 6.53
N ASP A 90 -8.23 -6.14 7.40
CA ASP A 90 -8.56 -7.50 6.97
C ASP A 90 -9.69 -7.52 5.95
N LEU A 91 -10.78 -6.78 6.19
CA LEU A 91 -11.93 -6.75 5.27
C LEU A 91 -11.58 -6.13 3.90
N PRO A 92 -10.83 -5.01 3.81
CA PRO A 92 -10.32 -4.52 2.53
C PRO A 92 -9.37 -5.47 1.78
N VAL A 93 -8.65 -6.35 2.50
CA VAL A 93 -7.64 -7.27 1.94
C VAL A 93 -8.21 -8.65 1.63
N ALA A 94 -9.36 -9.02 2.19
CA ALA A 94 -10.01 -10.32 2.06
C ALA A 94 -10.42 -10.70 0.62
#